data_AF-A0A2V5V6K8-F1
#
_entry.id   AF-A0A2V5V6K8-F1
#
_cell.length_a   1.000
_cell.length_b   1.000
_cell.length_c   1.000
_cell.angle_alpha   90.00
_cell.angle_beta   90.00
_cell.angle_gamma   90.00
#
_symmetry.space_group_name_H-M   'P 1'
#
loop_
_entity.id
_entity.type
_entity.pdbx_description
1 polymer ?
#
loop_
_entity_poly.entity_id
_entity_poly.type
_entity_poly.pdbx_seq_one_letter_code
_entity_poly.pdbx_strand_id
1 'polypeptide(L)'
;MHIWEKKAKASGQWPAGLVDLNERKYGPAFKPGQRARNALYFADLFTRSGVTHFRVHFANRAAHTALFVKEISGIPFSVTAHGQDFMTDLGNDELLREICAAAEFVAAVTGYSRDLLRQLCPESAGKIHRVYNGLDLEKFPRPLPSQQNPVTCILSVGRLVAFKGFDYLIEACAELARRGENFVCEIVGDGQLHENLRAKIDKLNLSSRVALIGSLSQKAVLEKLRAADIFALASVVDDRGGSDIFPTVILEAMAAARPVVSTRLAGIPELVVHEQTGLLVPPGDTAALADALEKLIRDPELRSGYGSAGRARIEQHFQIEQTVAPLLQLLQRSRLTPPKPPTVPHIRQIAYLIDRWPDEDVPFLERELHKMTTRNIPIVPFVCEFNSTTRFTRSMKRLADRLEFLPDAMVMEAEWRANRALAQKLEEQRAQEDVRVSGAVFLRQARFALVLRRLLLDRNVSHIHATSSRALVCALILQEFADVTVSATIEPRPELSQHWIENALRRCEGGRLSDRKLLRHLNSSFLFDKAASRSIPRKAVGLVGKELGIDLTIGASFWQEWAEMLVRWSRKEATANQKINK
;
A
#
# COMPACT_ATOMS: atom_id res chain seq x y z
N MET A 1 2.52 9.64 15.37
CA MET A 1 3.74 8.81 15.52
C MET A 1 4.52 9.05 16.83
N HIS A 2 4.98 10.26 17.15
CA HIS A 2 5.74 10.48 18.41
C HIS A 2 4.94 10.27 19.71
N ILE A 3 3.61 10.26 19.66
CA ILE A 3 2.76 9.96 20.82
C ILE A 3 2.67 8.46 21.09
N TRP A 4 2.57 7.63 20.04
CA TRP A 4 2.70 6.17 20.16
C TRP A 4 4.07 5.79 20.71
N GLU A 5 5.12 6.46 20.23
CA GLU A 5 6.48 6.32 20.78
C GLU A 5 6.53 6.68 22.27
N LYS A 6 5.95 7.82 22.68
CA LYS A 6 5.91 8.23 24.09
C LYS A 6 5.12 7.26 24.96
N LYS A 7 3.95 6.81 24.49
CA LYS A 7 3.12 5.82 25.19
C LYS A 7 3.86 4.50 25.32
N ALA A 8 4.50 4.03 24.24
CA ALA A 8 5.32 2.82 24.24
C ALA A 8 6.54 2.95 25.17
N LYS A 9 7.19 4.12 25.21
CA LYS A 9 8.27 4.40 26.17
C LYS A 9 7.76 4.36 27.62
N ALA A 10 6.58 4.91 27.87
CA ALA A 10 5.97 4.90 29.20
C ALA A 10 5.47 3.51 29.62
N SER A 11 5.00 2.68 28.68
CA SER A 11 4.54 1.31 28.92
C SER A 11 5.63 0.25 28.83
N GLY A 12 6.89 0.63 28.55
CA GLY A 12 8.01 -0.29 28.36
C GLY A 12 7.98 -1.08 27.04
N GLN A 13 7.02 -0.80 26.14
CA GLN A 13 6.87 -1.47 24.84
C GLN A 13 7.78 -0.88 23.74
N TRP A 14 8.47 0.23 24.00
CA TRP A 14 9.40 0.82 23.04
C TRP A 14 10.70 0.01 23.00
N PRO A 15 11.13 -0.52 21.84
CA PRO A 15 12.32 -1.35 21.73
C PRO A 15 13.61 -0.50 21.70
N ALA A 16 13.89 0.21 22.79
CA ALA A 16 15.01 1.16 22.89
C ALA A 16 16.35 0.51 22.53
N GLY A 17 16.63 -0.67 23.10
CA GLY A 17 17.88 -1.39 22.86
C GLY A 17 18.09 -1.74 21.38
N LEU A 18 17.03 -2.21 20.69
CA LEU A 18 17.13 -2.55 19.27
C LEU A 18 17.26 -1.30 18.39
N VAL A 19 16.59 -0.20 18.74
CA VAL A 19 16.74 1.09 18.05
C VAL A 19 18.18 1.60 18.18
N ASP A 20 18.73 1.64 19.39
CA ASP A 20 20.08 2.14 19.66
C ASP A 20 21.16 1.23 19.05
N LEU A 21 20.95 -0.08 19.03
CA LEU A 21 21.82 -1.03 18.35
C LEU A 21 21.84 -0.76 16.83
N ASN A 22 20.67 -0.65 16.21
CA ASN A 22 20.55 -0.43 14.77
C ASN A 22 21.08 0.95 14.36
N GLU A 23 20.88 1.98 15.18
CA GLU A 23 21.41 3.32 14.92
C GLU A 23 22.95 3.32 14.97
N ARG A 24 23.56 2.62 15.94
CA ARG A 24 25.02 2.47 16.02
C ARG A 24 25.60 1.65 14.86
N LYS A 25 24.90 0.59 14.47
CA LYS A 25 25.39 -0.39 13.50
C LYS A 25 25.22 0.06 12.05
N TYR A 26 24.09 0.67 11.72
CA TYR A 26 23.72 1.03 10.35
C TYR A 26 23.68 2.54 10.10
N GLY A 27 23.61 3.33 11.17
CA GLY A 27 23.53 4.78 11.08
C GLY A 27 22.12 5.33 10.79
N PRO A 28 21.97 6.67 10.83
CA PRO A 28 20.68 7.35 10.74
C PRO A 28 19.97 7.18 9.38
N ALA A 29 20.70 6.83 8.31
CA ALA A 29 20.14 6.64 6.97
C ALA A 29 19.10 5.50 6.92
N PHE A 30 19.23 4.50 7.81
CA PHE A 30 18.31 3.37 7.90
C PHE A 30 17.05 3.66 8.73
N LYS A 31 17.04 4.80 9.43
CA LYS A 31 15.90 5.36 10.18
C LYS A 31 15.27 4.36 11.19
N PRO A 32 16.05 3.68 12.07
CA PRO A 32 15.52 2.67 12.98
C PRO A 32 14.41 3.21 13.91
N GLY A 33 14.50 4.46 14.36
CA GLY A 33 13.41 5.09 15.12
C GLY A 33 12.10 5.19 14.33
N GLN A 34 12.15 5.41 13.01
CA GLN A 34 10.95 5.34 12.15
C GLN A 34 10.44 3.91 12.04
N ARG A 35 11.33 2.92 11.88
CA ARG A 35 10.97 1.49 11.80
C ARG A 35 10.27 1.02 13.07
N ALA A 36 10.82 1.32 14.25
CA ALA A 36 10.22 0.96 15.53
C ALA A 36 8.83 1.58 15.72
N ARG A 37 8.64 2.83 15.29
CA ARG A 37 7.31 3.45 15.38
C ARG A 37 6.30 2.83 14.42
N ASN A 38 6.69 2.47 13.20
CA ASN A 38 5.82 1.74 12.28
C ASN A 38 5.50 0.34 12.84
N ALA A 39 6.48 -0.29 13.49
CA ALA A 39 6.32 -1.59 14.11
C ALA A 39 5.33 -1.59 15.28
N LEU A 40 5.23 -0.51 16.07
CA LEU A 40 4.21 -0.39 17.12
C LEU A 40 2.79 -0.54 16.57
N TYR A 41 2.51 0.05 15.41
CA TYR A 41 1.20 -0.07 14.75
C TYR A 41 0.93 -1.52 14.34
N PHE A 42 1.87 -2.15 13.63
CA PHE A 42 1.70 -3.53 13.17
C PHE A 42 1.67 -4.54 14.32
N ALA A 43 2.45 -4.33 15.38
CA ALA A 43 2.44 -5.17 16.58
C ALA A 43 1.07 -5.18 17.26
N ASP A 44 0.46 -4.00 17.47
CA ASP A 44 -0.89 -3.87 18.02
C ASP A 44 -1.94 -4.50 17.08
N LEU A 45 -1.85 -4.20 15.78
CA LEU A 45 -2.76 -4.72 14.75
C LEU A 45 -2.74 -6.26 14.69
N PHE A 46 -1.54 -6.85 14.62
CA PHE A 46 -1.36 -8.30 14.51
C PHE A 46 -1.80 -9.02 15.78
N THR A 47 -1.47 -8.49 16.95
CA THR A 47 -1.88 -9.05 18.24
C THR A 47 -3.40 -9.08 18.37
N ARG A 48 -4.08 -7.96 18.06
CA ARG A 48 -5.55 -7.88 18.11
C ARG A 48 -6.24 -8.79 17.11
N SER A 49 -5.63 -8.97 15.94
CA SER A 49 -6.17 -9.80 14.87
C SER A 49 -5.89 -11.30 15.05
N GLY A 50 -5.26 -11.70 16.17
CA GLY A 50 -4.87 -13.09 16.42
C GLY A 50 -3.86 -13.64 15.42
N VAL A 51 -3.04 -12.77 14.80
CA VAL A 51 -2.00 -13.18 13.85
C VAL A 51 -0.91 -13.92 14.61
N THR A 52 -0.61 -15.15 14.18
CA THR A 52 0.40 -16.02 14.82
C THR A 52 1.73 -16.04 14.08
N HIS A 53 1.74 -15.57 12.84
CA HIS A 53 2.91 -15.46 11.98
C HIS A 53 2.62 -14.44 10.89
N PHE A 54 3.57 -13.58 10.56
CA PHE A 54 3.43 -12.65 9.43
C PHE A 54 4.52 -12.85 8.38
N ARG A 55 4.19 -12.57 7.12
CA ARG A 55 5.14 -12.72 6.01
C ARG A 55 5.43 -11.37 5.39
N VAL A 56 6.71 -11.13 5.12
CA VAL A 56 7.18 -9.90 4.52
C VAL A 56 7.76 -10.19 3.15
N HIS A 57 7.36 -9.40 2.16
CA HIS A 57 8.01 -9.40 0.86
C HIS A 57 9.10 -8.32 0.85
N PHE A 58 10.19 -8.64 0.17
CA PHE A 58 11.41 -7.85 0.06
C PHE A 58 12.24 -7.83 1.35
N ALA A 59 13.48 -8.32 1.26
CA ALA A 59 14.47 -8.31 2.34
C ALA A 59 15.14 -6.93 2.51
N ASN A 60 14.33 -5.87 2.52
CA ASN A 60 14.77 -4.47 2.59
C ASN A 60 14.16 -3.75 3.80
N ARG A 61 13.85 -2.45 3.68
CA ARG A 61 13.15 -1.63 4.69
C ARG A 61 11.92 -2.30 5.30
N ALA A 62 11.18 -3.10 4.54
CA ALA A 62 10.02 -3.84 5.05
C ALA A 62 10.45 -4.92 6.05
N ALA A 63 11.40 -5.78 5.69
CA ALA A 63 11.93 -6.81 6.57
C ALA A 63 12.75 -6.21 7.74
N HIS A 64 13.37 -5.05 7.57
CA HIS A 64 13.98 -4.31 8.66
C HIS A 64 12.92 -3.88 9.71
N THR A 65 11.74 -3.44 9.27
CA THR A 65 10.61 -3.14 10.17
C THR A 65 10.11 -4.41 10.86
N ALA A 66 10.17 -5.57 10.20
CA ALA A 66 9.76 -6.86 10.76
C ALA A 66 10.56 -7.26 12.00
N LEU A 67 11.86 -6.93 12.05
CA LEU A 67 12.70 -7.13 13.25
C LEU A 67 12.08 -6.45 14.47
N PHE A 68 11.67 -5.19 14.32
CA PHE A 68 11.03 -4.44 15.40
C PHE A 68 9.62 -4.96 15.73
N VAL A 69 8.85 -5.43 14.74
CA VAL A 69 7.53 -6.04 15.01
C VAL A 69 7.69 -7.31 15.83
N LYS A 70 8.65 -8.17 15.48
CA LYS A 70 8.98 -9.39 16.24
C LYS A 70 9.42 -9.05 17.66
N GLU A 71 10.30 -8.06 17.82
CA GLU A 71 10.78 -7.60 19.13
C GLU A 71 9.64 -7.09 20.03
N ILE A 72 8.72 -6.29 19.49
CA ILE A 72 7.61 -5.68 20.26
C ILE A 72 6.51 -6.69 20.59
N SER A 73 6.15 -7.56 19.64
CA SER A 73 4.97 -8.43 19.74
C SER A 73 5.28 -9.89 20.09
N GLY A 74 6.52 -10.34 19.90
CA GLY A 74 6.90 -11.75 19.92
C GLY A 74 6.40 -12.57 18.72
N ILE A 75 5.64 -11.97 17.79
CA ILE A 75 5.07 -12.69 16.65
C ILE A 75 6.20 -13.01 15.64
N PRO A 76 6.40 -14.27 15.25
CA PRO A 76 7.42 -14.66 14.28
C PRO A 76 7.09 -14.16 12.87
N PHE A 77 8.13 -14.08 12.05
CA PHE A 77 7.98 -13.72 10.64
C PHE A 77 8.83 -14.56 9.70
N SER A 78 8.41 -14.58 8.44
CA SER A 78 9.17 -15.14 7.31
C SER A 78 9.35 -14.10 6.22
N VAL A 79 10.40 -14.22 5.41
CA VAL A 79 10.70 -13.25 4.34
C VAL A 79 10.69 -13.93 2.98
N THR A 80 10.18 -13.24 1.96
CA THR A 80 10.47 -13.56 0.55
C THR A 80 11.50 -12.57 0.04
N ALA A 81 12.69 -13.06 -0.30
CA ALA A 81 13.76 -12.26 -0.85
C ALA A 81 13.69 -12.27 -2.39
N HIS A 82 13.69 -11.07 -2.97
CA HIS A 82 13.71 -10.82 -4.40
C HIS A 82 15.08 -10.27 -4.81
N GLY A 83 15.43 -10.37 -6.09
CA GLY A 83 16.81 -10.12 -6.51
C GLY A 83 17.38 -8.75 -6.20
N GLN A 84 16.56 -7.70 -6.26
CA GLN A 84 17.02 -6.36 -5.90
C GLN A 84 17.36 -6.21 -4.41
N ASP A 85 16.97 -7.16 -3.56
CA ASP A 85 17.24 -7.08 -2.12
C ASP A 85 18.68 -7.45 -1.75
N PHE A 86 19.39 -8.18 -2.62
CA PHE A 86 20.73 -8.71 -2.30
C PHE A 86 21.71 -8.70 -3.46
N MET A 87 21.28 -8.37 -4.69
CA MET A 87 22.19 -8.23 -5.84
C MET A 87 22.68 -6.81 -6.05
N THR A 88 21.83 -5.82 -5.75
CA THR A 88 22.24 -4.43 -5.67
C THR A 88 22.52 -4.12 -4.22
N ASP A 89 23.71 -3.60 -3.91
CA ASP A 89 24.09 -3.23 -2.55
C ASP A 89 23.00 -2.35 -1.92
N LEU A 90 22.24 -2.91 -0.98
CA LEU A 90 21.28 -2.17 -0.15
C LEU A 90 21.99 -1.28 0.88
N GLY A 91 23.33 -1.29 0.88
CA GLY A 91 24.22 -0.53 1.74
C GLY A 91 24.70 -1.31 2.95
N ASN A 92 24.28 -2.57 3.17
CA ASN A 92 24.73 -3.38 4.30
C ASN A 92 24.35 -4.90 4.24
N ASP A 93 25.31 -5.77 3.93
CA ASP A 93 25.15 -7.24 4.00
C ASP A 93 24.84 -7.77 5.40
N GLU A 94 25.27 -7.07 6.45
CA GLU A 94 25.06 -7.46 7.83
C GLU A 94 23.59 -7.33 8.24
N LEU A 95 22.89 -6.31 7.76
CA LEU A 95 21.44 -6.17 7.97
C LEU A 95 20.67 -7.31 7.29
N LEU A 96 21.08 -7.70 6.07
CA LEU A 96 20.50 -8.86 5.39
C LEU A 96 20.72 -10.14 6.22
N ARG A 97 21.93 -10.36 6.76
CA ARG A 97 22.22 -11.48 7.65
C ARG A 97 21.36 -11.48 8.90
N GLU A 98 21.17 -10.33 9.56
CA GLU A 98 20.27 -10.21 10.71
C GLU A 98 18.81 -10.51 10.37
N ILE A 99 18.32 -10.00 9.24
CA ILE A 99 16.96 -10.29 8.75
C ILE A 99 16.80 -11.78 8.51
N CYS A 100 17.74 -12.41 7.79
CA CYS A 100 17.72 -13.84 7.56
C CYS A 100 17.79 -14.61 8.88
N ALA A 101 18.66 -14.22 9.81
CA ALA A 101 18.84 -14.84 11.11
C ALA A 101 17.61 -14.73 12.02
N ALA A 102 16.84 -13.64 11.95
CA ALA A 102 15.64 -13.45 12.74
C ALA A 102 14.38 -14.09 12.11
N ALA A 103 14.35 -14.30 10.79
CA ALA A 103 13.23 -14.95 10.11
C ALA A 103 13.16 -16.44 10.43
N GLU A 104 11.94 -16.98 10.57
CA GLU A 104 11.71 -18.43 10.73
C GLU A 104 12.14 -19.21 9.48
N PHE A 105 11.86 -18.62 8.30
CA PHE A 105 12.38 -19.08 7.03
C PHE A 105 12.47 -17.94 6.02
N VAL A 106 13.31 -18.13 5.01
CA VAL A 106 13.51 -17.22 3.89
C VAL A 106 13.16 -17.96 2.60
N ALA A 107 12.19 -17.43 1.87
CA ALA A 107 11.81 -17.88 0.54
C ALA A 107 12.62 -17.12 -0.51
N ALA A 108 13.44 -17.83 -1.27
CA ALA A 108 14.16 -17.32 -2.42
C ALA A 108 13.42 -17.70 -3.70
N VAL A 109 13.26 -16.76 -4.62
CA VAL A 109 12.39 -16.94 -5.80
C VAL A 109 12.94 -17.91 -6.85
N THR A 110 14.20 -18.34 -6.73
CA THR A 110 14.88 -19.27 -7.66
C THR A 110 15.93 -20.12 -6.94
N GLY A 111 16.41 -21.19 -7.58
CA GLY A 111 17.58 -21.93 -7.12
C GLY A 111 18.82 -21.03 -7.05
N TYR A 112 19.04 -20.23 -8.10
CA TYR A 112 20.13 -19.24 -8.15
C TYR A 112 20.10 -18.28 -6.93
N SER A 113 18.96 -17.68 -6.64
CA SER A 113 18.83 -16.74 -5.52
C SER A 113 18.93 -17.43 -4.16
N ARG A 114 18.44 -18.67 -4.03
CA ARG A 114 18.62 -19.48 -2.82
C ARG A 114 20.11 -19.67 -2.54
N ASP A 115 20.87 -20.05 -3.56
CA ASP A 115 22.29 -20.39 -3.40
C ASP A 115 23.12 -19.13 -3.13
N LEU A 116 22.83 -18.02 -3.80
CA LEU A 116 23.48 -16.73 -3.50
C LEU A 116 23.14 -16.25 -2.08
N LEU A 117 21.88 -16.33 -1.65
CA LEU A 117 21.51 -15.96 -0.26
C LEU A 117 22.18 -16.87 0.77
N ARG A 118 22.36 -18.16 0.48
CA ARG A 118 23.10 -19.09 1.36
C ARG A 118 24.58 -18.72 1.46
N GLN A 119 25.19 -18.24 0.38
CA GLN A 119 26.56 -17.74 0.40
C GLN A 119 26.68 -16.45 1.22
N LEU A 120 25.72 -15.52 1.07
CA LEU A 120 25.71 -14.26 1.82
C LEU A 120 25.36 -14.45 3.30
N CYS A 121 24.51 -15.42 3.62
CA CYS A 121 23.97 -15.71 4.95
C CYS A 121 24.21 -17.18 5.37
N PRO A 122 25.47 -17.62 5.54
CA PRO A 122 25.81 -19.02 5.76
C PRO A 122 25.17 -19.59 7.03
N GLU A 123 25.11 -18.81 8.11
CA GLU A 123 24.49 -19.23 9.37
C GLU A 123 22.97 -19.48 9.24
N SER A 124 22.34 -18.89 8.23
CA SER A 124 20.92 -19.05 7.92
C SER A 124 20.66 -20.04 6.79
N ALA A 125 21.68 -20.74 6.28
CA ALA A 125 21.54 -21.55 5.07
C ALA A 125 20.45 -22.64 5.17
N GLY A 126 20.29 -23.23 6.36
CA GLY A 126 19.30 -24.27 6.65
C GLY A 126 17.83 -23.82 6.55
N LYS A 127 17.56 -22.51 6.64
CA LYS A 127 16.22 -21.92 6.56
C LYS A 127 15.95 -21.12 5.30
N ILE A 128 16.89 -21.11 4.35
CA ILE A 128 16.72 -20.49 3.04
C ILE A 128 16.24 -21.57 2.06
N HIS A 129 15.01 -21.40 1.56
CA HIS A 129 14.32 -22.36 0.71
C HIS A 129 13.93 -21.73 -0.63
N ARG A 130 13.95 -22.52 -1.69
CA ARG A 130 13.44 -22.10 -2.99
C ARG A 130 11.91 -22.16 -3.00
N VAL A 131 11.27 -21.05 -3.34
CA VAL A 131 9.83 -20.94 -3.58
C VAL A 131 9.64 -20.08 -4.82
N TYR A 132 9.28 -20.70 -5.95
CA TYR A 132 9.05 -19.95 -7.21
C TYR A 132 7.86 -18.99 -7.05
N ASN A 133 7.90 -17.87 -7.78
CA ASN A 133 6.67 -17.14 -8.04
C ASN A 133 5.80 -17.97 -8.99
N GLY A 134 4.52 -18.10 -8.67
CA GLY A 134 3.53 -18.76 -9.52
C GLY A 134 2.80 -17.79 -10.44
N LEU A 135 2.23 -18.34 -11.50
CA LEU A 135 1.32 -17.65 -12.39
C LEU A 135 -0.09 -18.22 -12.23
N ASP A 136 -1.07 -17.33 -12.13
CA ASP A 136 -2.48 -17.67 -12.18
C ASP A 136 -2.88 -17.88 -13.65
N LEU A 137 -3.01 -19.15 -14.05
CA LEU A 137 -3.25 -19.54 -15.44
C LEU A 137 -4.67 -19.27 -15.92
N GLU A 138 -5.63 -19.02 -15.02
CA GLU A 138 -6.99 -18.63 -15.43
C GLU A 138 -6.98 -17.30 -16.19
N LYS A 139 -6.01 -16.43 -15.88
CA LYS A 139 -5.77 -15.17 -16.58
C LYS A 139 -5.10 -15.36 -17.95
N PHE A 140 -4.60 -16.56 -18.24
CA PHE A 140 -3.93 -16.90 -19.49
C PHE A 140 -4.68 -18.05 -20.19
N PRO A 141 -5.88 -17.81 -20.77
CA PRO A 141 -6.54 -18.82 -21.59
C PRO A 141 -5.62 -19.34 -22.68
N ARG A 142 -5.73 -20.64 -22.99
CA ARG A 142 -4.94 -21.27 -24.06
C ARG A 142 -5.10 -20.47 -25.35
N PRO A 143 -4.00 -20.11 -26.01
CA PRO A 143 -4.09 -19.40 -27.27
C PRO A 143 -4.78 -20.27 -28.31
N LEU A 144 -5.66 -19.66 -29.10
CA LEU A 144 -6.15 -20.26 -30.33
C LEU A 144 -4.98 -20.47 -31.29
N PRO A 145 -5.05 -21.43 -32.23
CA PRO A 145 -4.05 -21.58 -33.28
C PRO A 145 -3.80 -20.21 -33.93
N SER A 146 -2.57 -19.69 -33.83
CA SER A 146 -2.29 -18.33 -34.30
C SER A 146 -2.40 -18.28 -35.81
N GLN A 147 -3.15 -17.32 -36.34
CA GLN A 147 -2.86 -16.80 -37.67
C GLN A 147 -1.47 -16.17 -37.60
N GLN A 148 -0.55 -16.65 -38.45
CA GLN A 148 0.78 -16.06 -38.52
C GLN A 148 0.64 -14.60 -38.94
N ASN A 149 1.33 -13.70 -38.24
CA ASN A 149 1.37 -12.31 -38.68
C ASN A 149 2.04 -12.25 -40.07
N PRO A 150 1.59 -11.36 -40.98
CA PRO A 150 2.26 -11.15 -42.27
C PRO A 150 3.73 -10.73 -42.12
N VAL A 151 4.06 -10.10 -40.98
CA VAL A 151 5.41 -9.70 -40.58
C VAL A 151 5.65 -10.20 -39.16
N THR A 152 6.76 -10.91 -38.92
CA THR A 152 7.07 -11.47 -37.60
C THR A 152 7.18 -10.37 -36.55
N CYS A 153 6.37 -10.47 -35.50
CA CYS A 153 6.32 -9.52 -34.40
C CYS A 153 7.11 -10.02 -33.18
N ILE A 154 8.20 -9.31 -32.86
CA ILE A 154 9.01 -9.53 -31.67
C ILE A 154 8.50 -8.60 -30.57
N LEU A 155 8.11 -9.15 -29.43
CA LEU A 155 7.69 -8.36 -28.27
C LEU A 155 8.72 -8.45 -27.15
N SER A 156 9.01 -7.32 -26.53
CA SER A 156 9.73 -7.24 -25.26
C SER A 156 8.97 -6.37 -24.28
N VAL A 157 8.91 -6.77 -23.01
CA VAL A 157 8.17 -6.02 -21.97
C VAL A 157 9.00 -5.89 -20.71
N GLY A 158 9.13 -4.67 -20.19
CA GLY A 158 9.82 -4.41 -18.93
C GLY A 158 10.13 -2.93 -18.68
N ARG A 159 10.54 -2.60 -17.45
CA ARG A 159 11.00 -1.24 -17.11
C ARG A 159 12.22 -0.87 -17.96
N LEU A 160 12.28 0.33 -18.54
CA LEU A 160 13.41 0.76 -19.37
C LEU A 160 14.63 1.13 -18.49
N VAL A 161 15.31 0.10 -17.99
CA VAL A 161 16.51 0.16 -17.13
C VAL A 161 17.62 -0.73 -17.70
N ALA A 162 18.88 -0.45 -17.34
CA ALA A 162 20.06 -1.02 -17.99
C ALA A 162 20.06 -2.55 -18.01
N PHE A 163 19.78 -3.19 -16.87
CA PHE A 163 19.82 -4.64 -16.75
C PHE A 163 18.75 -5.40 -17.55
N LYS A 164 17.76 -4.71 -18.15
CA LYS A 164 16.82 -5.34 -19.09
C LYS A 164 17.41 -5.58 -20.47
N GLY A 165 18.51 -4.91 -20.79
CA GLY A 165 19.27 -5.08 -22.01
C GLY A 165 18.51 -4.76 -23.30
N PHE A 166 17.52 -3.86 -23.25
CA PHE A 166 16.86 -3.36 -24.47
C PHE A 166 17.85 -2.76 -25.46
N ASP A 167 18.96 -2.23 -24.95
CA ASP A 167 20.06 -1.71 -25.75
C ASP A 167 20.66 -2.77 -26.70
N TYR A 168 20.87 -4.00 -26.21
CA TYR A 168 21.34 -5.16 -26.97
C TYR A 168 20.25 -5.71 -27.90
N LEU A 169 18.98 -5.68 -27.48
CA LEU A 169 17.87 -6.09 -28.34
C LEU A 169 17.74 -5.17 -29.56
N ILE A 170 17.87 -3.85 -29.39
CA ILE A 170 17.83 -2.89 -30.50
C ILE A 170 19.00 -3.12 -31.46
N GLU A 171 20.21 -3.40 -30.96
CA GLU A 171 21.34 -3.75 -31.83
C GLU A 171 21.13 -5.07 -32.58
N ALA A 172 20.54 -6.07 -31.93
CA ALA A 172 20.19 -7.33 -32.60
C ALA A 172 19.16 -7.09 -33.71
N CYS A 173 18.17 -6.20 -33.49
CA CYS A 173 17.25 -5.76 -34.53
C CYS A 173 17.98 -5.04 -35.70
N ALA A 174 19.00 -4.24 -35.43
CA ALA A 174 19.80 -3.61 -36.49
C ALA A 174 20.51 -4.67 -37.35
N GLU A 175 21.05 -5.70 -36.71
CA GLU A 175 21.72 -6.81 -37.38
C GLU A 175 20.73 -7.65 -38.21
N LEU A 176 19.55 -7.96 -37.68
CA LEU A 176 18.47 -8.61 -38.43
C LEU A 176 18.04 -7.79 -39.65
N ALA A 177 17.91 -6.47 -39.51
CA ALA A 177 17.56 -5.59 -40.62
C ALA A 177 18.65 -5.59 -41.70
N ARG A 178 19.93 -5.61 -41.31
CA ARG A 178 21.08 -5.72 -42.23
C ARG A 178 21.09 -7.07 -42.97
N ARG A 179 20.65 -8.15 -42.32
CA ARG A 179 20.48 -9.48 -42.93
C ARG A 179 19.26 -9.58 -43.87
N GLY A 180 18.43 -8.54 -43.94
CA GLY A 180 17.25 -8.51 -44.80
C GLY A 180 16.02 -9.20 -44.21
N GLU A 181 16.02 -9.51 -42.91
CA GLU A 181 14.89 -10.16 -42.25
C GLU A 181 13.67 -9.22 -42.17
N ASN A 182 12.48 -9.80 -42.35
CA ASN A 182 11.21 -9.06 -42.27
C ASN A 182 10.58 -9.22 -40.88
N PHE A 183 10.67 -8.17 -40.06
CA PHE A 183 10.18 -8.17 -38.68
C PHE A 183 9.76 -6.77 -38.23
N VAL A 184 8.94 -6.75 -37.17
CA VAL A 184 8.72 -5.58 -36.31
C VAL A 184 9.05 -5.95 -34.87
N CYS A 185 9.52 -4.99 -34.09
CA CYS A 185 9.81 -5.15 -32.67
C CYS A 185 9.07 -4.09 -31.86
N GLU A 186 8.26 -4.54 -30.90
CA GLU A 186 7.58 -3.69 -29.95
C GLU A 186 8.22 -3.83 -28.57
N ILE A 187 8.64 -2.71 -27.99
CA ILE A 187 9.17 -2.64 -26.62
C ILE A 187 8.14 -1.91 -25.76
N VAL A 188 7.52 -2.65 -24.84
CA VAL A 188 6.49 -2.14 -23.92
C VAL A 188 7.11 -1.87 -22.56
N GLY A 189 6.89 -0.67 -22.05
CA GLY A 189 7.37 -0.22 -20.75
C GLY A 189 7.84 1.21 -20.78
N ASP A 190 8.24 1.69 -19.60
CA ASP A 190 8.76 3.04 -19.41
C ASP A 190 9.92 3.01 -18.39
N GLY A 191 10.74 4.05 -18.39
CA GLY A 191 11.87 4.17 -17.48
C GLY A 191 12.94 5.17 -17.94
N GLN A 192 13.95 5.33 -17.10
CA GLN A 192 15.05 6.27 -17.25
C GLN A 192 15.84 6.15 -18.58
N LEU A 193 15.78 5.01 -19.27
CA LEU A 193 16.44 4.83 -20.57
C LEU A 193 15.57 5.17 -21.78
N HIS A 194 14.33 5.62 -21.62
CA HIS A 194 13.42 5.88 -22.75
C HIS A 194 14.05 6.73 -23.86
N GLU A 195 14.58 7.90 -23.51
CA GLU A 195 15.19 8.83 -24.48
C GLU A 195 16.46 8.26 -25.14
N ASN A 196 17.29 7.56 -24.36
CA ASN A 196 18.51 6.94 -24.87
C ASN A 196 18.19 5.83 -25.88
N LEU A 197 17.19 5.00 -25.59
CA LEU A 197 16.73 3.92 -26.48
C LEU A 197 16.10 4.49 -27.76
N ARG A 198 15.29 5.55 -27.65
CA ARG A 198 14.72 6.24 -28.81
C ARG A 198 15.79 6.82 -29.73
N ALA A 199 16.76 7.55 -29.16
CA ALA A 199 17.88 8.10 -29.93
C ALA A 199 18.71 7.00 -30.61
N LYS A 200 18.86 5.83 -29.99
CA LYS A 200 19.55 4.68 -30.59
C LYS A 200 18.77 4.07 -31.75
N ILE A 201 17.44 3.93 -31.62
CA ILE A 201 16.56 3.47 -32.71
C ILE A 201 16.71 4.38 -33.93
N ASP A 202 16.66 5.70 -33.70
CA ASP A 202 16.80 6.69 -34.78
C ASP A 202 18.20 6.64 -35.41
N LYS A 203 19.27 6.60 -34.59
CA LYS A 203 20.66 6.49 -35.07
C LYS A 203 20.91 5.25 -35.92
N LEU A 204 20.24 4.14 -35.61
CA LEU A 204 20.34 2.88 -36.34
C LEU A 204 19.34 2.77 -37.50
N ASN A 205 18.57 3.84 -37.78
CA ASN A 205 17.52 3.88 -38.81
C ASN A 205 16.47 2.77 -38.68
N LEU A 206 16.09 2.47 -37.43
CA LEU A 206 15.16 1.39 -37.10
C LEU A 206 13.73 1.86 -36.83
N SER A 207 13.41 3.15 -36.96
CA SER A 207 12.13 3.73 -36.52
C SER A 207 10.90 3.17 -37.27
N SER A 208 11.08 2.54 -38.44
CA SER A 208 10.01 1.82 -39.16
C SER A 208 9.80 0.38 -38.69
N ARG A 209 10.71 -0.16 -37.88
CA ARG A 209 10.75 -1.57 -37.45
C ARG A 209 10.69 -1.73 -35.93
N VAL A 210 11.21 -0.78 -35.16
CA VAL A 210 11.29 -0.85 -33.70
C VAL A 210 10.51 0.30 -33.08
N ALA A 211 9.56 -0.02 -32.20
CA ALA A 211 8.71 0.97 -31.54
C ALA A 211 8.78 0.86 -30.02
N LEU A 212 8.99 1.99 -29.34
CA LEU A 212 8.77 2.12 -27.89
C LEU A 212 7.30 2.47 -27.67
N ILE A 213 6.54 1.55 -27.07
CA ILE A 213 5.08 1.67 -26.93
C ILE A 213 4.68 2.47 -25.67
N GLY A 214 5.59 2.58 -24.70
CA GLY A 214 5.29 3.12 -23.37
C GLY A 214 4.65 2.09 -22.44
N SER A 215 4.23 2.54 -21.26
CA SER A 215 3.60 1.67 -20.25
C SER A 215 2.16 1.28 -20.64
N LEU A 216 1.85 -0.01 -20.57
CA LEU A 216 0.51 -0.54 -20.83
C LEU A 216 -0.11 -1.15 -19.57
N SER A 217 -1.44 -1.27 -19.57
CA SER A 217 -2.16 -2.05 -18.55
C SER A 217 -1.81 -3.53 -18.65
N GLN A 218 -1.93 -4.30 -17.56
CA GLN A 218 -1.65 -5.74 -17.57
C GLN A 218 -2.48 -6.50 -18.62
N LYS A 219 -3.74 -6.10 -18.82
CA LYS A 219 -4.61 -6.69 -19.86
C LYS A 219 -4.06 -6.41 -21.26
N ALA A 220 -3.66 -5.17 -21.54
CA ALA A 220 -3.08 -4.80 -22.84
C ALA A 220 -1.72 -5.47 -23.08
N VAL A 221 -0.89 -5.66 -22.05
CA VAL A 221 0.35 -6.45 -22.13
C VAL A 221 0.04 -7.90 -22.52
N LEU A 222 -0.97 -8.52 -21.92
CA LEU A 222 -1.40 -9.88 -22.27
C LEU A 222 -1.90 -9.97 -23.72
N GLU A 223 -2.66 -8.98 -24.17
CA GLU A 223 -3.12 -8.91 -25.57
C GLU A 223 -1.94 -8.81 -26.54
N LYS A 224 -0.93 -7.99 -26.22
CA LYS A 224 0.32 -7.90 -26.98
C LYS A 224 1.09 -9.22 -26.97
N LEU A 225 1.25 -9.86 -25.81
CA LEU A 225 1.92 -11.17 -25.69
C LEU A 225 1.24 -12.23 -26.56
N ARG A 226 -0.09 -12.20 -26.67
CA ARG A 226 -0.84 -13.13 -27.53
C ARG A 226 -0.69 -12.84 -29.02
N ALA A 227 -0.63 -11.56 -29.38
CA ALA A 227 -0.50 -11.13 -30.76
C ALA A 227 0.94 -11.28 -31.30
N ALA A 228 1.94 -11.32 -30.41
CA ALA A 228 3.33 -11.48 -30.78
C ALA A 228 3.65 -12.89 -31.32
N ASP A 229 4.73 -12.96 -32.09
CA ASP A 229 5.28 -14.21 -32.62
C ASP A 229 6.43 -14.75 -31.78
N ILE A 230 7.25 -13.84 -31.24
CA ILE A 230 8.44 -14.15 -30.45
C ILE A 230 8.45 -13.20 -29.25
N PHE A 231 8.72 -13.72 -28.06
CA PHE A 231 9.06 -12.89 -26.91
C PHE A 231 10.57 -12.82 -26.72
N ALA A 232 11.14 -11.63 -26.59
CA ALA A 232 12.57 -11.43 -26.37
C ALA A 232 12.83 -10.64 -25.09
N LEU A 233 13.79 -11.06 -24.28
CA LEU A 233 14.29 -10.27 -23.14
C LEU A 233 15.79 -10.50 -22.96
N ALA A 234 16.60 -9.50 -23.30
CA ALA A 234 18.06 -9.60 -23.36
C ALA A 234 18.73 -9.21 -22.03
N SER A 235 18.24 -9.73 -20.89
CA SER A 235 18.70 -9.30 -19.57
C SER A 235 20.22 -9.41 -19.39
N VAL A 236 20.82 -8.41 -18.77
CA VAL A 236 22.25 -8.33 -18.45
C VAL A 236 22.47 -7.97 -16.98
N VAL A 237 23.71 -8.00 -16.53
CA VAL A 237 24.11 -7.41 -15.24
C VAL A 237 24.48 -5.95 -15.49
N ASP A 238 23.90 -5.01 -14.74
CA ASP A 238 24.28 -3.60 -14.82
C ASP A 238 25.54 -3.27 -14.01
N ASP A 239 25.98 -2.02 -14.10
CA ASP A 239 27.15 -1.48 -13.41
C ASP A 239 27.07 -1.56 -11.88
N ARG A 240 25.87 -1.75 -11.33
CA ARG A 240 25.58 -1.86 -9.89
C ARG A 240 25.32 -3.30 -9.45
N GLY A 241 25.56 -4.29 -10.32
CA GLY A 241 25.32 -5.71 -10.04
C GLY A 241 23.84 -6.12 -10.14
N GLY A 242 22.95 -5.21 -10.54
CA GLY A 242 21.53 -5.48 -10.74
C GLY A 242 21.29 -6.35 -11.97
N SER A 243 20.36 -7.31 -11.86
CA SER A 243 19.94 -8.16 -12.97
C SER A 243 18.52 -8.70 -12.78
N ASP A 244 17.99 -9.40 -13.79
CA ASP A 244 16.77 -10.18 -13.65
C ASP A 244 17.07 -11.55 -13.06
N ILE A 245 16.56 -11.83 -11.85
CA ILE A 245 16.63 -13.17 -11.26
C ILE A 245 15.52 -14.08 -11.78
N PHE A 246 14.29 -13.57 -11.81
CA PHE A 246 13.09 -14.35 -12.13
C PHE A 246 12.06 -13.45 -12.81
N PRO A 247 12.31 -13.07 -14.08
CA PRO A 247 11.47 -12.12 -14.79
C PRO A 247 10.09 -12.75 -15.05
N THR A 248 9.06 -12.27 -14.34
CA THR A 248 7.70 -12.83 -14.43
C THR A 248 7.11 -12.74 -15.83
N VAL A 249 7.51 -11.73 -16.59
CA VAL A 249 7.13 -11.56 -18.00
C VAL A 249 7.53 -12.76 -18.88
N ILE A 250 8.63 -13.47 -18.56
CA ILE A 250 8.98 -14.71 -19.27
C ILE A 250 7.93 -15.79 -18.99
N LEU A 251 7.45 -15.93 -17.74
CA LEU A 251 6.36 -16.85 -17.43
C LEU A 251 5.08 -16.45 -18.18
N GLU A 252 4.77 -15.15 -18.25
CA GLU A 252 3.61 -14.62 -18.96
C GLU A 252 3.68 -14.92 -20.48
N ALA A 253 4.85 -14.76 -21.09
CA ALA A 253 5.09 -15.09 -22.49
C ALA A 253 4.96 -16.60 -22.78
N MET A 254 5.57 -17.44 -21.94
CA MET A 254 5.45 -18.90 -22.05
C MET A 254 4.01 -19.35 -21.80
N ALA A 255 3.29 -18.72 -20.87
CA ALA A 255 1.85 -18.94 -20.68
C ALA A 255 1.04 -18.48 -21.90
N ALA A 256 1.44 -17.43 -22.61
CA ALA A 256 0.85 -17.07 -23.90
C ALA A 256 1.29 -18.00 -25.05
N ALA A 257 1.98 -19.11 -24.75
CA ALA A 257 2.57 -20.05 -25.71
C ALA A 257 3.45 -19.35 -26.76
N ARG A 258 4.22 -18.34 -26.34
CA ARG A 258 5.19 -17.67 -27.20
C ARG A 258 6.58 -18.28 -26.97
N PRO A 259 7.33 -18.58 -28.04
CA PRO A 259 8.73 -18.96 -27.89
C PRO A 259 9.51 -17.78 -27.29
N VAL A 260 10.44 -18.10 -26.38
CA VAL A 260 11.24 -17.09 -25.67
C VAL A 260 12.67 -17.09 -26.20
N VAL A 261 13.20 -15.92 -26.52
CA VAL A 261 14.64 -15.68 -26.69
C VAL A 261 15.12 -14.82 -25.52
N SER A 262 16.05 -15.35 -24.73
CA SER A 262 16.56 -14.62 -23.55
C SER A 262 18.01 -14.98 -23.26
N THR A 263 18.55 -14.52 -22.14
CA THR A 263 19.95 -14.72 -21.77
C THR A 263 20.11 -15.83 -20.74
N ARG A 264 21.25 -16.51 -20.76
CA ARG A 264 21.62 -17.51 -19.74
C ARG A 264 22.11 -16.81 -18.47
N LEU A 265 21.22 -16.05 -17.83
CA LEU A 265 21.53 -15.21 -16.66
C LEU A 265 20.66 -15.57 -15.44
N ALA A 266 21.30 -15.65 -14.27
CA ALA A 266 20.64 -15.88 -12.99
C ALA A 266 19.62 -17.04 -13.03
N GLY A 267 18.34 -16.78 -12.73
CA GLY A 267 17.28 -17.80 -12.75
C GLY A 267 16.53 -17.93 -14.07
N ILE A 268 16.91 -17.22 -15.14
CA ILE A 268 16.28 -17.37 -16.47
C ILE A 268 16.41 -18.82 -17.00
N PRO A 269 17.54 -19.53 -16.85
CA PRO A 269 17.65 -20.95 -17.24
C PRO A 269 16.76 -21.90 -16.43
N GLU A 270 16.24 -21.49 -15.27
CA GLU A 270 15.25 -22.27 -14.53
C GLU A 270 13.86 -22.14 -15.17
N LEU A 271 13.60 -21.05 -15.90
CA LEU A 271 12.35 -20.80 -16.63
C LEU A 271 12.40 -21.41 -18.03
N VAL A 272 13.39 -21.03 -18.83
CA VAL A 272 13.49 -21.40 -20.24
C VAL A 272 14.51 -22.53 -20.39
N VAL A 273 14.07 -23.64 -20.97
CA VAL A 273 14.96 -24.75 -21.32
C VAL A 273 15.46 -24.53 -22.74
N HIS A 274 16.76 -24.30 -22.89
CA HIS A 274 17.40 -24.01 -24.18
C HIS A 274 17.11 -25.11 -25.20
N GLU A 275 16.72 -24.70 -26.40
CA GLU A 275 16.34 -25.56 -27.53
C GLU A 275 15.15 -26.49 -27.27
N GLN A 276 14.35 -26.21 -26.25
CA GLN A 276 13.13 -26.97 -25.94
C GLN A 276 11.92 -26.06 -25.76
N THR A 277 12.07 -24.98 -24.98
CA THR A 277 10.99 -24.00 -24.75
C THR A 277 11.35 -22.61 -25.25
N GLY A 278 12.53 -22.46 -25.86
CA GLY A 278 13.10 -21.18 -26.25
C GLY A 278 14.62 -21.26 -26.47
N LEU A 279 15.24 -20.13 -26.78
CA LEU A 279 16.67 -20.02 -27.02
C LEU A 279 17.32 -19.13 -25.95
N LEU A 280 18.47 -19.56 -25.43
CA LEU A 280 19.23 -18.85 -24.42
C LEU A 280 20.62 -18.52 -24.96
N VAL A 281 20.98 -17.25 -24.91
CA VAL A 281 22.26 -16.73 -25.40
C VAL A 281 23.11 -16.18 -24.25
N PRO A 282 24.42 -16.00 -24.41
CA PRO A 282 25.24 -15.29 -23.43
C PRO A 282 24.73 -13.84 -23.21
N PRO A 283 24.72 -13.32 -21.97
CA PRO A 283 24.36 -11.92 -21.71
C PRO A 283 25.32 -10.95 -22.42
N GLY A 284 24.77 -9.91 -23.05
CA GLY A 284 25.54 -8.89 -23.77
C GLY A 284 26.06 -9.31 -25.14
N ASP A 285 25.78 -10.53 -25.59
CA ASP A 285 26.15 -11.01 -26.92
C ASP A 285 25.05 -10.70 -27.94
N THR A 286 25.14 -9.51 -28.54
CA THR A 286 24.20 -9.04 -29.57
C THR A 286 24.16 -9.96 -30.79
N ALA A 287 25.29 -10.53 -31.21
CA ALA A 287 25.36 -11.38 -32.40
C ALA A 287 24.61 -12.69 -32.16
N ALA A 288 24.87 -13.36 -31.03
CA ALA A 288 24.14 -14.56 -30.65
C ALA A 288 22.64 -14.29 -30.47
N LEU A 289 22.26 -13.13 -29.94
CA LEU A 289 20.87 -12.71 -29.82
C LEU A 289 20.19 -12.57 -31.19
N ALA A 290 20.87 -11.93 -32.16
CA ALA A 290 20.38 -11.80 -33.53
C ALA A 290 20.23 -13.17 -34.20
N ASP A 291 21.22 -14.06 -34.06
CA ASP A 291 21.17 -15.42 -34.62
C ASP A 291 20.00 -16.24 -34.06
N ALA A 292 19.74 -16.13 -32.75
CA ALA A 292 18.62 -16.81 -32.10
C ALA A 292 17.26 -16.26 -32.57
N LEU A 293 17.13 -14.94 -32.75
CA LEU A 293 15.93 -14.32 -33.29
C LEU A 293 15.71 -14.71 -34.76
N GLU A 294 16.76 -14.68 -35.59
CA GLU A 294 16.72 -15.10 -37.00
C GLU A 294 16.25 -16.55 -37.15
N LYS A 295 16.77 -17.46 -36.33
CA LYS A 295 16.36 -18.88 -36.31
C LYS A 295 14.84 -19.02 -36.12
N LEU A 296 14.25 -18.24 -35.22
CA LEU A 296 12.80 -18.26 -34.98
C LEU A 296 12.01 -17.49 -36.04
N ILE A 297 12.54 -16.40 -36.59
CA ILE A 297 11.88 -15.66 -37.69
C ILE A 297 11.71 -16.59 -38.90
N ARG A 298 12.75 -17.36 -39.24
CA ARG A 298 12.79 -18.22 -40.42
C ARG A 298 12.06 -19.56 -40.25
N ASP A 299 11.83 -20.01 -39.03
CA ASP A 299 11.21 -21.32 -38.75
C ASP A 299 9.93 -21.19 -37.90
N PRO A 300 8.76 -21.03 -38.54
CA PRO A 300 7.47 -20.96 -37.85
C PRO A 300 7.08 -22.25 -37.11
N GLU A 301 7.54 -23.41 -37.56
CA GLU A 301 7.27 -24.69 -36.90
C GLU A 301 8.03 -24.77 -35.57
N LEU A 302 9.30 -24.38 -35.58
CA LEU A 302 10.11 -24.28 -34.37
C LEU A 302 9.53 -23.28 -33.38
N ARG A 303 9.04 -22.12 -33.86
CA ARG A 303 8.32 -21.14 -33.02
C ARG A 303 7.12 -21.78 -32.32
N SER A 304 6.29 -22.49 -33.07
CA SER A 304 5.09 -23.15 -32.56
C SER A 304 5.43 -24.26 -31.55
N GLY A 305 6.46 -25.06 -31.86
CA GLY A 305 6.98 -26.13 -31.00
C GLY A 305 7.47 -25.58 -29.66
N TYR A 306 8.36 -24.59 -29.67
CA TYR A 306 8.88 -23.97 -28.46
C TYR A 306 7.80 -23.23 -27.67
N GLY A 307 6.88 -22.55 -28.33
CA GLY A 307 5.73 -21.91 -27.67
C GLY A 307 4.85 -22.91 -26.93
N SER A 308 4.51 -24.02 -27.59
CA SER A 308 3.71 -25.11 -27.00
C SER A 308 4.42 -25.78 -25.83
N ALA A 309 5.71 -26.09 -25.97
CA ALA A 309 6.54 -26.66 -24.92
C ALA A 309 6.69 -25.70 -23.72
N GLY A 310 6.86 -24.41 -24.00
CA GLY A 310 6.90 -23.37 -22.96
C GLY A 310 5.61 -23.29 -22.17
N ARG A 311 4.45 -23.33 -22.84
CA ARG A 311 3.13 -23.38 -22.18
C ARG A 311 2.99 -24.60 -21.29
N ALA A 312 3.30 -25.79 -21.81
CA ALA A 312 3.24 -27.04 -21.05
C ALA A 312 4.13 -26.97 -19.80
N ARG A 313 5.32 -26.37 -19.90
CA ARG A 313 6.23 -26.16 -18.76
C ARG A 313 5.62 -25.26 -17.68
N ILE A 314 4.96 -24.16 -18.05
CA ILE A 314 4.27 -23.31 -17.06
C ILE A 314 3.13 -24.06 -16.37
N GLU A 315 2.31 -24.79 -17.14
CA GLU A 315 1.24 -25.64 -16.60
C GLU A 315 1.78 -26.70 -15.62
N GLN A 316 2.95 -27.27 -15.90
CA GLN A 316 3.53 -28.37 -15.10
C GLN A 316 4.33 -27.95 -13.88
N HIS A 317 4.91 -26.74 -13.86
CA HIS A 317 5.89 -26.36 -12.83
C HIS A 317 5.67 -25.00 -12.18
N PHE A 318 4.90 -24.11 -12.82
CA PHE A 318 4.80 -22.70 -12.41
C PHE A 318 3.37 -22.21 -12.22
N GLN A 319 2.36 -23.09 -12.27
CA GLN A 319 1.01 -22.76 -11.83
C GLN A 319 1.00 -22.43 -10.34
N ILE A 320 0.20 -21.44 -9.94
CA ILE A 320 0.22 -20.88 -8.58
C ILE A 320 -0.05 -21.95 -7.51
N GLU A 321 -0.95 -22.89 -7.79
CA GLU A 321 -1.33 -24.02 -6.93
C GLU A 321 -0.13 -24.92 -6.60
N GLN A 322 0.78 -25.12 -7.56
CA GLN A 322 1.97 -25.93 -7.36
C GLN A 322 3.08 -25.14 -6.65
N THR A 323 3.31 -23.89 -7.07
CA THR A 323 4.39 -23.07 -6.51
C THR A 323 4.13 -22.65 -5.07
N VAL A 324 2.87 -22.57 -4.64
CA VAL A 324 2.48 -22.23 -3.27
C VAL A 324 2.62 -23.40 -2.29
N ALA A 325 2.61 -24.65 -2.76
CA ALA A 325 2.63 -25.82 -1.87
C ALA A 325 3.87 -25.90 -0.95
N PRO A 326 5.13 -25.68 -1.42
CA PRO A 326 6.29 -25.62 -0.55
C PRO A 326 6.19 -24.53 0.52
N LEU A 327 5.62 -23.38 0.15
CA LEU A 327 5.40 -22.28 1.08
C LEU A 327 4.40 -22.65 2.18
N LEU A 328 3.29 -23.30 1.82
CA LEU A 328 2.29 -23.73 2.80
C LEU A 328 2.91 -24.70 3.83
N GLN A 329 3.77 -25.61 3.38
CA GLN A 329 4.49 -26.52 4.28
C GLN A 329 5.40 -25.76 5.25
N LEU A 330 6.13 -24.75 4.77
CA LEU A 330 6.99 -23.91 5.62
C LEU A 330 6.17 -23.13 6.65
N LEU A 331 5.04 -22.55 6.25
CA LEU A 331 4.14 -21.84 7.14
C LEU A 331 3.52 -22.76 8.20
N GLN A 332 3.15 -23.99 7.83
CA GLN A 332 2.60 -24.97 8.78
C GLN A 332 3.62 -25.38 9.84
N ARG A 333 4.89 -25.54 9.47
CA ARG A 333 5.99 -25.84 10.40
C ARG A 333 6.30 -24.69 11.37
N SER A 334 6.00 -23.46 10.95
CA SER A 334 6.29 -22.24 11.72
C SER A 334 5.14 -21.80 12.64
N ARG A 335 4.06 -22.59 12.76
CA ARG A 335 2.89 -22.21 13.58
C ARG A 335 3.21 -22.25 15.07
N LEU A 336 3.08 -21.10 15.73
CA LEU A 336 2.95 -21.00 17.18
C LEU A 336 1.48 -20.93 17.60
N THR A 337 1.21 -21.31 18.85
CA THR A 337 -0.11 -21.19 19.49
C THR A 337 -0.53 -19.71 19.50
N PRO A 338 -1.77 -19.37 19.07
CA PRO A 338 -2.21 -17.98 19.02
C PRO A 338 -2.17 -17.33 20.41
N PRO A 339 -1.64 -16.10 20.55
CA PRO A 339 -1.85 -15.34 21.76
C PRO A 339 -3.35 -15.13 21.96
N LYS A 340 -3.80 -15.28 23.20
CA LYS A 340 -5.21 -15.07 23.57
C LYS A 340 -5.57 -13.62 23.20
N PRO A 341 -6.55 -13.37 22.33
CA PRO A 341 -6.90 -12.01 21.94
C PRO A 341 -7.29 -11.22 23.20
N PRO A 342 -6.87 -9.95 23.33
CA PRO A 342 -7.29 -9.13 24.44
C PRO A 342 -8.82 -9.02 24.43
N THR A 343 -9.44 -9.24 25.59
CA THR A 343 -10.88 -9.03 25.78
C THR A 343 -11.21 -7.56 25.55
N VAL A 344 -11.93 -7.27 24.47
CA VAL A 344 -12.44 -5.93 24.17
C VAL A 344 -13.56 -5.61 25.17
N PRO A 345 -13.53 -4.45 25.87
CA PRO A 345 -14.61 -4.08 26.76
C PRO A 345 -15.95 -3.98 26.01
N HIS A 346 -17.02 -4.55 26.57
CA HIS A 346 -18.38 -4.51 26.01
C HIS A 346 -19.06 -3.12 26.05
N ILE A 347 -18.33 -2.06 26.39
CA ILE A 347 -18.88 -0.70 26.48
C ILE A 347 -18.88 -0.09 25.08
N ARG A 348 -20.06 0.27 24.55
CA ARG A 348 -20.17 1.02 23.29
C ARG A 348 -19.52 2.39 23.43
N GLN A 349 -18.63 2.74 22.50
CA GLN A 349 -17.83 3.96 22.56
C GLN A 349 -18.27 5.01 21.52
N ILE A 350 -17.89 6.26 21.76
CA ILE A 350 -18.13 7.39 20.86
C ILE A 350 -16.80 7.81 20.24
N ALA A 351 -16.66 7.67 18.92
CA ALA A 351 -15.48 8.13 18.21
C ALA A 351 -15.55 9.65 17.98
N TYR A 352 -14.54 10.39 18.43
CA TYR A 352 -14.33 11.78 18.06
C TYR A 352 -13.37 11.83 16.87
N LEU A 353 -13.86 12.13 15.67
CA LEU A 353 -13.01 12.26 14.49
C LEU A 353 -12.47 13.67 14.38
N ILE A 354 -11.18 13.80 14.68
CA ILE A 354 -10.42 15.05 14.67
C ILE A 354 -9.60 15.08 13.40
N ASP A 355 -10.02 15.92 12.45
CA ASP A 355 -9.37 16.00 11.14
C ASP A 355 -7.89 16.41 11.24
N ARG A 356 -7.56 17.38 12.10
CA ARG A 356 -6.18 17.84 12.36
C ARG A 356 -5.97 18.14 13.83
N TRP A 357 -4.79 17.84 14.37
CA TRP A 357 -4.42 18.20 15.75
C TRP A 357 -3.06 18.91 15.83
N PRO A 358 -2.98 20.06 16.53
CA PRO A 358 -4.09 20.86 17.05
C PRO A 358 -4.98 21.42 15.95
N ASP A 359 -6.29 21.50 16.20
CA ASP A 359 -7.22 22.17 15.29
C ASP A 359 -7.36 23.64 15.69
N GLU A 360 -7.02 24.57 14.80
CA GLU A 360 -7.20 26.00 15.03
C GLU A 360 -8.58 26.50 14.62
N ASP A 361 -9.25 25.74 13.74
CA ASP A 361 -10.56 26.07 13.17
C ASP A 361 -11.70 25.70 14.14
N VAL A 362 -11.42 24.80 15.11
CA VAL A 362 -12.36 24.33 16.13
C VAL A 362 -11.91 24.79 17.53
N PRO A 363 -12.24 26.04 17.93
CA PRO A 363 -11.88 26.56 19.24
C PRO A 363 -12.53 25.72 20.35
N PHE A 364 -11.80 25.52 21.45
CA PHE A 364 -12.25 24.80 22.66
C PHE A 364 -12.39 23.27 22.57
N LEU A 365 -12.01 22.62 21.47
CA LEU A 365 -12.02 21.15 21.36
C LEU A 365 -11.29 20.45 22.53
N GLU A 366 -10.16 20.99 22.99
CA GLU A 366 -9.46 20.49 24.18
C GLU A 366 -10.32 20.52 25.45
N ARG A 367 -11.04 21.63 25.67
CA ARG A 367 -11.91 21.81 26.84
C ARG A 367 -13.07 20.83 26.78
N GLU A 368 -13.61 20.58 25.59
CA GLU A 368 -14.66 19.59 25.36
C GLU A 368 -14.18 18.17 25.68
N LEU A 369 -13.08 17.72 25.08
CA LEU A 369 -12.54 16.38 25.33
C LEU A 369 -12.28 16.17 26.82
N HIS A 370 -11.73 17.18 27.50
CA HIS A 370 -11.54 17.15 28.95
C HIS A 370 -12.88 17.05 29.72
N LYS A 371 -13.89 17.83 29.34
CA LYS A 371 -15.22 17.86 29.98
C LYS A 371 -16.04 16.58 29.77
N MET A 372 -15.88 15.90 28.64
CA MET A 372 -16.49 14.59 28.40
C MET A 372 -15.83 13.52 29.28
N THR A 373 -14.52 13.65 29.47
CA THR A 373 -13.74 12.72 30.28
C THR A 373 -14.04 12.83 31.75
N THR A 374 -14.09 14.04 32.30
CA THR A 374 -14.44 14.25 33.71
C THR A 374 -15.88 13.82 34.03
N ARG A 375 -16.72 13.65 33.00
CA ARG A 375 -18.08 13.11 33.10
C ARG A 375 -18.18 11.61 32.79
N ASN A 376 -17.05 10.91 32.64
CA ASN A 376 -16.99 9.48 32.32
C ASN A 376 -17.75 9.08 31.05
N ILE A 377 -17.82 9.97 30.05
CA ILE A 377 -18.37 9.63 28.73
C ILE A 377 -17.33 8.77 27.97
N PRO A 378 -17.71 7.59 27.43
CA PRO A 378 -16.78 6.66 26.80
C PRO A 378 -16.38 7.13 25.40
N ILE A 379 -15.50 8.13 25.33
CA ILE A 379 -15.02 8.71 24.07
C ILE A 379 -13.66 8.15 23.64
N VAL A 380 -13.47 8.01 22.32
CA VAL A 380 -12.18 7.71 21.67
C VAL A 380 -11.88 8.80 20.64
N PRO A 381 -10.97 9.73 20.94
CA PRO A 381 -10.57 10.76 19.99
C PRO A 381 -9.54 10.23 18.99
N PHE A 382 -9.96 10.05 17.74
CA PHE A 382 -9.08 9.72 16.62
C PHE A 382 -8.58 10.99 15.93
N VAL A 383 -7.27 11.09 15.75
CA VAL A 383 -6.62 12.21 15.06
C VAL A 383 -6.14 11.74 13.69
N CYS A 384 -6.74 12.30 12.64
CA CYS A 384 -6.44 11.95 11.26
C CYS A 384 -5.11 12.54 10.77
N GLU A 385 -4.78 13.76 11.17
CA GLU A 385 -3.53 14.40 10.81
C GLU A 385 -2.94 15.18 11.99
N PHE A 386 -1.61 15.15 12.09
CA PHE A 386 -0.89 15.77 13.21
C PHE A 386 0.07 16.85 12.71
N ASN A 387 -0.10 18.07 13.20
CA ASN A 387 0.83 19.15 12.94
C ASN A 387 1.97 19.14 13.96
N SER A 388 3.13 18.62 13.56
CA SER A 388 4.31 18.54 14.43
C SER A 388 5.02 19.89 14.67
N THR A 389 4.69 20.94 13.92
CA THR A 389 5.34 22.26 14.03
C THR A 389 4.75 23.14 15.14
N THR A 390 3.57 22.79 15.65
CA THR A 390 2.87 23.60 16.64
C THR A 390 3.33 23.29 18.06
N ARG A 391 3.63 24.33 18.86
CA ARG A 391 4.01 24.16 20.27
C ARG A 391 2.79 23.84 21.14
N PHE A 392 2.78 22.67 21.79
CA PHE A 392 1.66 22.25 22.64
C PHE A 392 1.49 23.08 23.91
N THR A 393 0.25 23.45 24.20
CA THR A 393 -0.16 24.00 25.50
C THR A 393 -0.09 22.93 26.60
N ARG A 394 -0.16 23.33 27.88
CA ARG A 394 -0.22 22.37 29.01
C ARG A 394 -1.44 21.46 28.92
N SER A 395 -2.58 21.97 28.45
CA SER A 395 -3.83 21.22 28.27
C SER A 395 -3.72 20.17 27.16
N MET A 396 -3.16 20.53 26.01
CA MET A 396 -2.88 19.58 24.91
C MET A 396 -1.97 18.44 25.36
N LYS A 397 -0.92 18.73 26.15
CA LYS A 397 0.00 17.70 26.67
C LYS A 397 -0.70 16.69 27.58
N ARG A 398 -1.68 17.12 28.38
CA ARG A 398 -2.47 16.24 29.24
C ARG A 398 -3.45 15.36 28.47
N LEU A 399 -3.91 15.81 27.29
CA LEU A 399 -4.80 15.04 26.42
C LEU A 399 -4.05 14.07 25.50
N ALA A 400 -2.75 14.29 25.27
CA ALA A 400 -1.96 13.54 24.30
C ALA A 400 -2.05 12.03 24.46
N ASP A 401 -2.02 11.52 25.71
CA ASP A 401 -2.05 10.08 25.99
C ASP A 401 -3.40 9.41 25.68
N ARG A 402 -4.41 10.21 25.34
CA ARG A 402 -5.79 9.79 25.08
C ARG A 402 -6.21 9.97 23.62
N LEU A 403 -5.34 10.55 22.80
CA LEU A 403 -5.56 10.70 21.36
C LEU A 403 -5.03 9.48 20.62
N GLU A 404 -5.85 8.88 19.75
CA GLU A 404 -5.46 7.80 18.85
C GLU A 404 -5.12 8.38 17.48
N PHE A 405 -3.85 8.33 17.10
CA PHE A 405 -3.40 8.85 15.80
C PHE A 405 -3.54 7.81 14.71
N LEU A 406 -3.99 8.23 13.54
CA LEU A 406 -3.89 7.42 12.32
C LEU A 406 -2.42 7.10 12.01
N PRO A 407 -2.18 5.98 11.32
CA PRO A 407 -0.85 5.59 10.89
C PRO A 407 -0.32 6.56 9.81
N ASP A 408 0.97 6.44 9.46
CA ASP A 408 1.58 7.34 8.49
C ASP A 408 0.98 7.19 7.07
N ALA A 409 1.31 8.15 6.20
CA ALA A 409 0.80 8.20 4.83
C ALA A 409 1.10 6.95 4.00
N MET A 410 2.20 6.25 4.28
CA MET A 410 2.56 5.01 3.56
C MET A 410 1.60 3.89 3.93
N VAL A 411 1.22 3.75 5.20
CA VAL A 411 0.25 2.75 5.64
C VAL A 411 -1.14 3.07 5.08
N MET A 412 -1.55 4.34 5.11
CA MET A 412 -2.85 4.76 4.55
C MET A 412 -2.94 4.48 3.04
N GLU A 413 -1.87 4.74 2.30
CA GLU A 413 -1.80 4.46 0.87
C GLU A 413 -1.76 2.94 0.57
N ALA A 414 -1.13 2.15 1.44
CA ALA A 414 -1.16 0.68 1.32
C ALA A 414 -2.58 0.14 1.50
N GLU A 415 -3.33 0.62 2.51
CA GLU A 415 -4.73 0.24 2.73
C GLU A 415 -5.63 0.67 1.56
N TRP A 416 -5.41 1.86 1.00
CA TRP A 416 -6.11 2.33 -0.20
C TRP A 416 -5.89 1.39 -1.39
N ARG A 417 -4.64 1.00 -1.65
CA ARG A 417 -4.28 0.10 -2.76
C ARG A 417 -4.80 -1.32 -2.57
N ALA A 418 -4.82 -1.81 -1.33
CA ALA A 418 -5.36 -3.12 -0.98
C ALA A 418 -6.88 -3.21 -1.24
N ASN A 419 -7.60 -2.09 -1.16
CA ASN A 419 -9.06 -2.03 -1.30
C ASN A 419 -9.50 -1.36 -2.63
N ARG A 420 -8.86 -1.72 -3.74
CA ARG A 420 -9.01 -1.04 -5.04
C ARG A 420 -10.46 -0.96 -5.55
N ALA A 421 -11.25 -2.01 -5.38
CA ALA A 421 -12.66 -2.03 -5.79
C ALA A 421 -13.51 -1.04 -4.99
N LEU A 422 -13.23 -0.92 -3.68
CA LEU A 422 -13.93 0.03 -2.81
C LEU A 422 -13.49 1.47 -3.09
N ALA A 423 -12.20 1.70 -3.33
CA ALA A 423 -11.66 2.97 -3.77
C ALA A 423 -12.32 3.46 -5.07
N GLN A 424 -12.42 2.58 -6.06
CA GLN A 424 -13.11 2.86 -7.32
C GLN A 424 -14.59 3.19 -7.10
N LYS A 425 -15.30 2.38 -6.30
CA LYS A 425 -16.70 2.63 -5.95
C LYS A 425 -16.91 4.01 -5.32
N LEU A 426 -16.05 4.42 -4.39
CA LEU A 426 -16.12 5.73 -3.74
C LEU A 426 -15.92 6.88 -4.72
N GLU A 427 -14.98 6.74 -5.65
CA GLU A 427 -14.75 7.74 -6.69
C GLU A 427 -15.93 7.85 -7.66
N GLU A 428 -16.52 6.72 -8.05
CA GLU A 428 -17.73 6.67 -8.89
C GLU A 428 -18.94 7.31 -8.19
N GLN A 429 -19.17 6.99 -6.90
CA GLN A 429 -20.24 7.59 -6.10
C GLN A 429 -20.08 9.11 -6.02
N ARG A 430 -18.86 9.62 -5.75
CA ARG A 430 -18.59 11.06 -5.73
C ARG A 430 -18.85 11.72 -7.09
N ALA A 431 -18.56 11.02 -8.19
CA ALA A 431 -18.79 11.53 -9.54
C ALA A 431 -20.29 11.65 -9.88
N GLN A 432 -21.16 10.93 -9.17
CA GLN A 432 -22.61 10.94 -9.37
C GLN A 432 -23.34 11.97 -8.48
N GLU A 433 -22.67 12.58 -7.50
CA GLU A 433 -23.27 13.64 -6.67
C GLU A 433 -23.43 14.96 -7.44
N ASP A 434 -24.60 15.60 -7.31
CA ASP A 434 -24.90 16.93 -7.87
C ASP A 434 -24.03 18.03 -7.25
N VAL A 435 -23.70 17.88 -5.95
CA VAL A 435 -22.94 18.85 -5.17
C VAL A 435 -21.71 18.13 -4.63
N ARG A 436 -20.55 18.38 -5.24
CA ARG A 436 -19.36 17.56 -4.98
C ARG A 436 -18.41 18.23 -4.01
N VAL A 437 -17.84 17.43 -3.11
CA VAL A 437 -16.60 17.79 -2.40
C VAL A 437 -15.45 17.82 -3.40
N SER A 438 -14.47 18.73 -3.19
CA SER A 438 -13.26 18.78 -4.01
C SER A 438 -12.54 17.41 -4.01
N GLY A 439 -11.95 17.02 -5.14
CA GLY A 439 -11.30 15.72 -5.27
C GLY A 439 -10.19 15.52 -4.24
N ALA A 440 -9.43 16.57 -3.94
CA ALA A 440 -8.35 16.53 -2.95
C ALA A 440 -8.87 16.23 -1.53
N VAL A 441 -9.93 16.93 -1.09
CA VAL A 441 -10.51 16.71 0.25
C VAL A 441 -11.14 15.33 0.32
N PHE A 442 -11.94 14.94 -0.69
CA PHE A 442 -12.60 13.64 -0.69
C PHE A 442 -11.60 12.48 -0.64
N LEU A 443 -10.60 12.46 -1.52
CA LEU A 443 -9.62 11.38 -1.59
C LEU A 443 -8.78 11.27 -0.31
N ARG A 444 -8.53 12.39 0.38
CA ARG A 444 -7.86 12.39 1.67
C ARG A 444 -8.75 11.76 2.75
N GLN A 445 -10.01 12.20 2.86
CA GLN A 445 -10.96 11.69 3.86
C GLN A 445 -11.33 10.23 3.60
N ALA A 446 -11.42 9.80 2.34
CA ALA A 446 -11.68 8.42 1.97
C ALA A 446 -10.53 7.48 2.41
N ARG A 447 -9.27 7.91 2.29
CA ARG A 447 -8.12 7.16 2.84
C ARG A 447 -8.20 7.03 4.37
N PHE A 448 -8.58 8.10 5.07
CA PHE A 448 -8.79 8.03 6.52
C PHE A 448 -9.92 7.09 6.90
N ALA A 449 -11.04 7.15 6.18
CA ALA A 449 -12.20 6.28 6.39
C ALA A 449 -11.84 4.80 6.24
N LEU A 450 -11.04 4.42 5.23
CA LEU A 450 -10.63 3.02 5.07
C LEU A 450 -9.85 2.49 6.28
N VAL A 451 -8.92 3.28 6.82
CA VAL A 451 -8.16 2.89 8.01
C VAL A 451 -9.05 2.90 9.26
N LEU A 452 -9.88 3.92 9.42
CA LEU A 452 -10.77 4.09 10.57
C LEU A 452 -11.83 3.00 10.64
N ARG A 453 -12.35 2.51 9.51
CA ARG A 453 -13.38 1.46 9.46
C ARG A 453 -13.02 0.26 10.34
N ARG A 454 -11.75 -0.17 10.30
CA ARG A 454 -11.25 -1.26 11.13
C ARG A 454 -11.12 -0.86 12.59
N LEU A 455 -10.56 0.32 12.86
CA LEU A 455 -10.36 0.83 14.22
C LEU A 455 -11.69 1.04 14.98
N LEU A 456 -12.76 1.44 14.28
CA LEU A 456 -14.09 1.62 14.86
C LEU A 456 -14.71 0.29 15.31
N LEU A 457 -14.57 -0.76 14.49
CA LEU A 457 -15.01 -2.11 14.85
C LEU A 457 -14.28 -2.61 16.09
N ASP A 458 -12.94 -2.44 16.14
CA ASP A 458 -12.11 -2.86 17.26
C ASP A 458 -12.42 -2.12 18.58
N ARG A 459 -12.98 -0.91 18.50
CA ARG A 459 -13.35 -0.08 19.66
C ARG A 459 -14.83 -0.17 20.03
N ASN A 460 -15.60 -1.03 19.37
CA ASN A 460 -17.04 -1.16 19.58
C ASN A 460 -17.74 0.21 19.50
N VAL A 461 -17.38 1.01 18.50
CA VAL A 461 -17.94 2.36 18.32
C VAL A 461 -19.33 2.24 17.70
N SER A 462 -20.31 2.88 18.32
CA SER A 462 -21.69 2.96 17.82
C SER A 462 -22.06 4.36 17.29
N HIS A 463 -21.28 5.38 17.66
CA HIS A 463 -21.51 6.75 17.26
C HIS A 463 -20.21 7.47 16.91
N ILE A 464 -20.23 8.23 15.82
CA ILE A 464 -19.13 9.08 15.36
C ILE A 464 -19.54 10.54 15.53
N HIS A 465 -18.73 11.31 16.26
CA HIS A 465 -18.78 12.75 16.26
C HIS A 465 -17.66 13.33 15.38
N ALA A 466 -18.02 13.91 14.23
CA ALA A 466 -17.11 14.65 13.37
C ALA A 466 -16.87 16.05 13.95
N THR A 467 -15.63 16.43 14.24
CA THR A 467 -15.35 17.72 14.89
C THR A 467 -15.29 18.92 13.94
N SER A 468 -15.37 18.68 12.62
CA SER A 468 -15.33 19.71 11.58
C SER A 468 -16.07 19.24 10.31
N SER A 469 -16.33 20.16 9.38
CA SER A 469 -16.92 19.87 8.07
C SER A 469 -16.07 18.89 7.25
N ARG A 470 -14.74 18.95 7.35
CA ARG A 470 -13.83 17.97 6.71
C ARG A 470 -13.92 16.59 7.37
N ALA A 471 -13.94 16.53 8.70
CA ALA A 471 -14.14 15.26 9.42
C ALA A 471 -15.51 14.64 9.10
N LEU A 472 -16.52 15.47 8.81
CA LEU A 472 -17.86 15.01 8.45
C LEU A 472 -17.84 14.22 7.14
N VAL A 473 -17.04 14.61 6.14
CA VAL A 473 -16.86 13.80 4.92
C VAL A 473 -16.40 12.39 5.26
N CYS A 474 -15.38 12.24 6.13
CA CYS A 474 -14.91 10.93 6.57
C CYS A 474 -15.97 10.16 7.35
N ALA A 475 -16.70 10.83 8.25
CA ALA A 475 -17.75 10.20 9.06
C ALA A 475 -18.90 9.66 8.20
N LEU A 476 -19.32 10.40 7.17
CA LEU A 476 -20.37 9.96 6.23
C LEU A 476 -19.92 8.79 5.35
N ILE A 477 -18.65 8.78 4.90
CA ILE A 477 -18.08 7.62 4.22
C ILE A 477 -18.08 6.40 5.15
N LEU A 478 -17.70 6.56 6.42
CA LEU A 478 -17.72 5.48 7.41
C LEU A 478 -19.14 4.97 7.68
N GLN A 479 -20.14 5.86 7.72
CA GLN A 479 -21.56 5.52 7.89
C GLN A 479 -22.09 4.60 6.77
N GLU A 480 -21.48 4.62 5.58
CA GLU A 480 -21.86 3.72 4.48
C GLU A 480 -21.32 2.28 4.65
N PHE A 481 -20.29 2.09 5.47
CA PHE A 481 -19.60 0.81 5.61
C PHE A 481 -19.56 0.26 7.04
N ALA A 482 -20.02 1.04 8.01
CA ALA A 482 -20.09 0.70 9.41
C ALA A 482 -21.47 1.06 9.96
N ASP A 483 -21.99 0.22 10.87
CA ASP A 483 -23.29 0.40 11.50
C ASP A 483 -23.20 1.44 12.63
N VAL A 484 -23.03 2.71 12.23
CA VAL A 484 -22.75 3.84 13.14
C VAL A 484 -23.64 5.03 12.84
N THR A 485 -24.04 5.73 13.89
CA THR A 485 -24.70 7.03 13.77
C THR A 485 -23.67 8.15 13.73
N VAL A 486 -24.00 9.28 13.10
CA VAL A 486 -23.07 10.42 12.93
C VAL A 486 -23.65 11.70 13.53
N SER A 487 -22.83 12.46 14.25
CA SER A 487 -23.08 13.86 14.59
C SER A 487 -21.91 14.73 14.14
N ALA A 488 -22.13 16.04 14.01
CA ALA A 488 -21.10 16.94 13.47
C ALA A 488 -20.98 18.27 14.22
N THR A 489 -19.77 18.76 14.36
CA THR A 489 -19.48 20.17 14.65
C THR A 489 -19.10 20.86 13.34
N ILE A 490 -19.73 22.00 13.04
CA ILE A 490 -19.39 22.83 11.88
C ILE A 490 -18.70 24.11 12.36
N GLU A 491 -17.46 24.27 11.91
CA GLU A 491 -16.60 25.40 12.19
C GLU A 491 -17.17 26.73 11.64
N PRO A 492 -16.74 27.90 12.15
CA PRO A 492 -17.27 29.19 11.72
C PRO A 492 -17.00 29.55 10.25
N ARG A 493 -15.94 28.98 9.67
CA ARG A 493 -15.51 29.20 8.28
C ARG A 493 -15.18 27.86 7.63
N PRO A 494 -16.20 27.08 7.24
CA PRO A 494 -15.96 25.78 6.65
C PRO A 494 -15.34 25.91 5.26
N GLU A 495 -14.46 24.98 4.90
CA GLU A 495 -13.86 24.88 3.56
C GLU A 495 -14.87 24.36 2.52
N LEU A 496 -15.90 23.65 2.98
CA LEU A 496 -16.94 23.07 2.13
C LEU A 496 -18.09 24.04 1.88
N SER A 497 -18.77 23.89 0.75
CA SER A 497 -19.88 24.77 0.37
C SER A 497 -21.06 24.63 1.33
N GLN A 498 -21.77 25.73 1.58
CA GLN A 498 -22.93 25.74 2.48
C GLN A 498 -24.00 24.72 2.04
N HIS A 499 -24.24 24.62 0.73
CA HIS A 499 -25.22 23.69 0.19
C HIS A 499 -24.83 22.22 0.41
N TRP A 500 -23.54 21.88 0.30
CA TRP A 500 -23.06 20.54 0.64
C TRP A 500 -23.26 20.23 2.13
N ILE A 501 -22.91 21.19 3.00
CA ILE A 501 -23.05 21.03 4.47
C ILE A 501 -24.52 20.83 4.85
N GLU A 502 -25.45 21.61 4.29
CA GLU A 502 -26.89 21.46 4.55
C GLU A 502 -27.40 20.07 4.17
N ASN A 503 -26.96 19.52 3.04
CA ASN A 503 -27.31 18.16 2.63
C ASN A 503 -26.67 17.10 3.54
N ALA A 504 -25.40 17.28 3.90
CA ALA A 504 -24.65 16.39 4.80
C ALA A 504 -25.26 16.32 6.21
N LEU A 505 -25.69 17.45 6.77
CA LEU A 505 -26.29 17.52 8.11
C LEU A 505 -27.62 16.77 8.21
N ARG A 506 -28.35 16.56 7.10
CA ARG A 506 -29.57 15.73 7.09
C ARG A 506 -29.31 14.25 7.35
N ARG A 507 -28.08 13.79 7.13
CA ARG A 507 -27.62 12.43 7.44
C ARG A 507 -27.12 12.28 8.88
N CYS A 508 -27.06 13.38 9.64
CA CYS A 508 -26.59 13.42 11.02
C CYS A 508 -27.75 13.38 12.01
N GLU A 509 -27.56 12.70 13.13
CA GLU A 509 -28.51 12.66 14.26
C GLU A 509 -28.62 14.01 14.99
N GLY A 510 -27.59 14.85 14.85
CA GLY A 510 -27.51 16.16 15.48
C GLY A 510 -26.08 16.73 15.41
N GLY A 511 -25.84 17.81 16.14
CA GLY A 511 -24.54 18.46 16.07
C GLY A 511 -24.45 19.83 16.72
N ARG A 512 -23.29 20.46 16.56
CA ARG A 512 -23.00 21.83 17.00
C ARG A 512 -22.71 22.72 15.82
N LEU A 513 -23.41 23.84 15.73
CA LEU A 513 -23.28 24.76 14.60
C LEU A 513 -22.82 26.13 15.09
N SER A 514 -21.80 26.65 14.42
CA SER A 514 -21.27 28.00 14.68
C SER A 514 -22.03 29.09 13.91
N ASP A 515 -22.78 28.73 12.86
CA ASP A 515 -23.62 29.63 12.06
C ASP A 515 -25.11 29.41 12.35
N ARG A 516 -25.81 30.48 12.74
CA ARG A 516 -27.26 30.46 12.98
C ARG A 516 -28.09 30.23 11.72
N LYS A 517 -27.58 30.56 10.53
CA LYS A 517 -28.31 30.41 9.28
C LYS A 517 -28.59 28.94 8.99
N LEU A 518 -27.64 28.06 9.30
CA LEU A 518 -27.77 26.61 9.12
C LEU A 518 -28.87 25.98 10.00
N LEU A 519 -29.17 26.59 11.17
CA LEU A 519 -30.18 26.06 12.10
C LEU A 519 -31.63 26.20 11.60
N ARG A 520 -31.91 27.10 10.64
CA ARG A 520 -33.28 27.42 10.21
C ARG A 520 -34.02 26.24 9.57
N HIS A 521 -33.28 25.24 9.09
CA HIS A 521 -33.81 24.10 8.36
C HIS A 521 -33.51 22.75 9.04
N LEU A 522 -33.04 22.78 10.29
CA LEU A 522 -32.60 21.60 11.04
C LEU A 522 -33.45 21.39 12.30
N ASN A 523 -33.50 20.15 12.77
CA ASN A 523 -34.30 19.78 13.95
C ASN A 523 -33.67 20.28 15.26
N SER A 524 -34.38 20.12 16.38
CA SER A 524 -33.92 20.53 17.72
C SER A 524 -32.67 19.79 18.22
N SER A 525 -32.15 18.81 17.48
CA SER A 525 -30.94 18.06 17.84
C SER A 525 -29.65 18.77 17.39
N PHE A 526 -29.74 20.01 16.88
CA PHE A 526 -28.60 20.87 16.56
C PHE A 526 -28.52 22.05 17.52
N LEU A 527 -27.39 22.15 18.24
CA LEU A 527 -27.14 23.20 19.22
C LEU A 527 -26.35 24.36 18.60
N PHE A 528 -26.75 25.59 18.93
CA PHE A 528 -25.99 26.77 18.53
C PHE A 528 -24.80 27.02 19.47
N ASP A 529 -23.58 26.99 18.92
CA ASP A 529 -22.36 27.28 19.66
C ASP A 529 -22.03 28.79 19.61
N LYS A 530 -22.48 29.52 20.63
CA LYS A 530 -22.22 30.96 20.80
C LYS A 530 -20.72 31.29 20.99
N ALA A 531 -19.92 30.34 21.46
CA ALA A 531 -18.50 30.56 21.76
C ALA A 531 -17.63 30.48 20.51
N ALA A 532 -17.99 29.59 19.58
CA ALA A 532 -17.33 29.46 18.28
C ALA A 532 -17.70 30.60 17.31
N SER A 533 -18.88 31.23 17.46
CA SER A 533 -19.38 32.26 16.53
C SER A 533 -18.71 33.64 16.69
N ARG A 534 -17.97 33.90 17.78
CA ARG A 534 -17.24 35.16 17.98
C ARG A 534 -15.78 34.96 17.57
N SER A 535 -15.33 35.69 16.56
CA SER A 535 -13.91 35.75 16.16
C SER A 535 -13.07 36.42 17.26
N ILE A 536 -12.82 35.74 18.38
CA ILE A 536 -12.00 36.26 19.47
C ILE A 536 -10.54 35.84 19.21
N PRO A 537 -9.58 36.77 19.08
CA PRO A 537 -8.16 36.43 19.01
C PRO A 537 -7.72 35.62 20.23
N ARG A 538 -6.98 34.52 20.04
CA ARG A 538 -6.51 33.61 21.12
C ARG A 538 -5.89 34.32 22.34
N LYS A 539 -5.28 35.50 22.16
CA LYS A 539 -4.67 36.30 23.26
C LYS A 539 -5.69 36.92 24.21
N ALA A 540 -6.92 37.21 23.78
CA ALA A 540 -7.95 37.87 24.59
C ALA A 540 -8.79 36.89 25.44
N VAL A 541 -8.87 35.62 25.02
CA VAL A 541 -9.68 34.59 25.69
C VAL A 541 -9.17 34.26 27.11
N GLY A 542 -7.85 34.35 27.32
CA GLY A 542 -7.22 34.04 28.62
C GLY A 542 -7.26 35.17 29.66
N LEU A 543 -7.39 36.42 29.23
CA LEU A 543 -7.40 37.60 30.10
C LEU A 543 -8.82 37.91 30.61
N VAL A 544 -9.82 37.87 29.72
CA VAL A 544 -11.21 38.25 30.05
C VAL A 544 -11.87 37.28 31.04
N GLY A 545 -11.51 35.99 31.00
CA GLY A 545 -12.04 35.00 31.95
C GLY A 545 -11.42 35.05 33.35
N LYS A 546 -10.28 35.74 33.51
CA LYS A 546 -9.55 35.83 34.80
C LYS A 546 -9.88 37.09 35.60
N GLU A 547 -10.22 38.20 34.94
CA GLU A 547 -10.51 39.48 35.61
C GLU A 547 -11.94 39.60 36.17
N LEU A 548 -12.92 38.84 35.64
CA LEU A 548 -14.34 39.05 35.97
C LEU A 548 -15.00 37.93 36.79
N GLY A 549 -14.34 36.78 37.02
CA GLY A 549 -14.93 35.68 37.78
C GLY A 549 -16.25 35.09 37.22
N ILE A 550 -16.62 35.42 35.97
CA ILE A 550 -17.89 35.05 35.32
C ILE A 550 -17.60 34.25 34.03
N ASP A 551 -18.26 33.08 33.87
CA ASP A 551 -18.15 32.18 32.70
C ASP A 551 -19.02 32.70 31.53
N LEU A 552 -18.39 33.39 30.57
CA LEU A 552 -19.09 34.19 29.54
C LEU A 552 -19.40 33.47 28.21
N THR A 553 -19.28 32.15 28.10
CA THR A 553 -19.35 31.53 26.74
C THR A 553 -20.29 30.35 26.54
N ILE A 554 -20.53 29.48 27.51
CA ILE A 554 -21.48 28.35 27.40
C ILE A 554 -21.90 27.93 28.82
N GLY A 555 -23.18 28.05 29.20
CA GLY A 555 -23.64 27.71 30.56
C GLY A 555 -23.39 26.24 30.92
N ALA A 556 -23.31 25.91 32.22
CA ALA A 556 -23.16 24.53 32.70
C ALA A 556 -24.22 23.57 32.12
N SER A 557 -25.43 24.10 31.85
CA SER A 557 -26.55 23.39 31.23
C SER A 557 -26.25 22.88 29.81
N PHE A 558 -25.54 23.63 28.97
CA PHE A 558 -25.23 23.19 27.60
C PHE A 558 -24.31 21.98 27.58
N TRP A 559 -23.26 21.95 28.42
CA TRP A 559 -22.33 20.82 28.44
C TRP A 559 -22.98 19.55 28.99
N GLN A 560 -24.01 19.72 29.80
CA GLN A 560 -24.84 18.63 30.29
C GLN A 560 -25.76 18.13 29.17
N GLU A 561 -26.49 19.02 28.51
CA GLU A 561 -27.35 18.72 27.36
C GLU A 561 -26.57 18.03 26.23
N TRP A 562 -25.38 18.54 25.90
CA TRP A 562 -24.50 17.95 24.89
C TRP A 562 -24.03 16.53 25.27
N ALA A 563 -23.65 16.32 26.53
CA ALA A 563 -23.25 14.99 27.01
C ALA A 563 -24.42 14.00 26.98
N GLU A 564 -25.63 14.45 27.35
CA GLU A 564 -26.85 13.63 27.30
C GLU A 564 -27.20 13.23 25.86
N MET A 565 -27.05 14.13 24.89
CA MET A 565 -27.27 13.84 23.46
C MET A 565 -26.27 12.81 22.93
N LEU A 566 -24.98 12.97 23.23
CA LEU A 566 -23.93 12.03 22.84
C LEU A 566 -24.18 10.62 23.42
N VAL A 567 -24.55 10.53 24.69
CA VAL A 567 -24.90 9.25 25.33
C VAL A 567 -26.13 8.64 24.68
N ARG A 568 -27.18 9.43 24.41
CA ARG A 568 -28.39 8.97 23.74
C ARG A 568 -28.08 8.37 22.37
N TRP A 569 -27.25 9.04 21.56
CA TRP A 569 -26.88 8.52 20.24
C TRP A 569 -26.01 7.26 20.32
N SER A 570 -25.09 7.18 21.28
CA SER A 570 -24.28 5.97 21.50
C SER A 570 -25.10 4.72 21.87
N ARG A 571 -26.30 4.90 22.43
CA ARG A 571 -27.21 3.82 22.86
C ARG A 571 -28.24 3.42 21.82
N LYS A 572 -28.52 4.26 20.81
CA LYS A 572 -29.43 3.88 19.72
C LYS A 572 -28.82 2.71 18.93
N GLU A 573 -29.63 1.71 18.63
CA GLU A 573 -29.30 0.74 17.59
C GLU A 573 -29.49 1.40 16.24
N ALA A 574 -28.52 1.25 15.34
CA ALA A 574 -28.65 1.76 13.99
C ALA A 574 -29.67 0.88 13.25
N THR A 575 -30.88 1.41 13.07
CA THR A 575 -31.95 0.70 12.36
C THR A 575 -31.85 0.90 10.85
N ALA A 576 -31.64 -0.22 10.16
CA ALA A 576 -32.04 -0.57 8.78
C ALA A 576 -31.45 0.19 7.59
N ASN A 577 -30.42 -0.41 6.98
CA ASN A 577 -30.21 -0.39 5.52
C ASN A 577 -30.17 -1.83 4.96
N GLN A 578 -31.24 -2.58 5.23
CA GLN A 578 -31.52 -3.90 4.64
C GLN A 578 -32.48 -3.75 3.45
N LYS A 579 -32.09 -2.94 2.45
CA LYS A 579 -32.68 -2.96 1.10
C LYS A 579 -31.61 -2.50 0.12
N ILE A 580 -30.72 -3.40 -0.29
CA ILE A 580 -30.11 -3.54 -1.63
C ILE A 580 -29.31 -4.84 -1.53
N ASN A 581 -29.99 -5.96 -1.78
CA ASN A 581 -29.41 -7.20 -2.27
C ASN A 581 -30.49 -7.85 -3.13
N LYS A 582 -30.67 -7.22 -4.30
CA LYS A 582 -31.04 -7.86 -5.56
C LYS A 582 -30.14 -7.28 -6.63
#